data_AF-A0A0J9S1T8-F1
#
_entry.id   AF-A0A0J9S1T8-F1
#
_cell.length_a   1.000
_cell.length_b   1.000
_cell.length_c   1.000
_cell.angle_alpha   90.00
_cell.angle_beta   90.00
_cell.angle_gamma   90.00
#
_symmetry.space_group_name_H-M   'P 1'
#
loop_
_entity.id
_entity.type
_entity.pdbx_description
1 polymer ?
#
loop_
_entity_poly.entity_id
_entity_poly.type
_entity_poly.pdbx_seq_one_letter_code
_entity_poly.pdbx_strand_id
1 'polypeptide(L)'
;MEVSGKQIGPSIVCLEVNSYTFGKIKVVQYITPIEPLLQKVVHEFYGPRWIAPLMKIFIYGESLMFERDISIWNHKVFHRNPILAKEDASIKKFRLWFSQFYSSNSKLYSEATNIGW
;
A
#
# COMPACT_ATOMS: atom_id res chain seq x y z
N MET A 1 17.45 -10.45 -9.75
CA MET A 1 16.49 -9.33 -9.63
C MET A 1 16.42 -9.01 -8.15
N GLU A 2 16.78 -7.79 -7.78
CA GLU A 2 16.73 -7.30 -6.41
C GLU A 2 15.54 -6.35 -6.30
N VAL A 3 14.68 -6.58 -5.32
CA VAL A 3 13.50 -5.75 -5.06
C VAL A 3 13.60 -5.23 -3.64
N SER A 4 13.49 -3.92 -3.48
CA SER A 4 13.40 -3.29 -2.17
C SER A 4 12.15 -2.42 -2.09
N GLY A 5 11.46 -2.49 -0.95
CA GLY A 5 10.28 -1.68 -0.67
C GLY A 5 10.52 -0.86 0.58
N LYS A 6 10.21 0.44 0.54
CA LYS A 6 10.33 1.36 1.67
C LYS A 6 9.02 2.12 1.85
N GLN A 7 8.43 2.00 3.03
CA GLN A 7 7.35 2.86 3.46
C GLN A 7 7.94 4.18 3.99
N ILE A 8 7.51 5.30 3.42
CA ILE A 8 7.95 6.65 3.79
C ILE A 8 6.74 7.38 4.37
N GLY A 9 6.73 7.57 5.68
CA GLY A 9 5.59 8.16 6.37
C GLY A 9 4.30 7.33 6.23
N PRO A 10 3.12 7.94 6.42
CA PRO A 10 1.86 7.22 6.44
C PRO A 10 1.32 6.83 5.05
N SER A 11 1.81 7.44 3.97
CA SER A 11 1.10 7.43 2.68
C SER A 11 1.95 7.17 1.44
N ILE A 12 3.28 7.06 1.55
CA ILE A 12 4.15 6.87 0.39
C ILE A 12 4.86 5.53 0.49
N VAL A 13 4.81 4.74 -0.59
CA VAL A 13 5.61 3.52 -0.75
C VAL A 13 6.53 3.71 -1.95
N CYS A 14 7.82 3.51 -1.75
CA CYS A 14 8.80 3.48 -2.83
C CYS A 14 9.27 2.05 -3.00
N LEU A 15 9.08 1.50 -4.19
CA LEU A 15 9.55 0.18 -4.57
C LEU A 15 10.62 0.35 -5.65
N GLU A 16 11.82 -0.18 -5.40
CA GLU A 16 12.93 -0.17 -6.33
C GLU A 16 13.20 -1.60 -6.80
N VAL A 17 13.16 -1.81 -8.11
CA VAL A 17 13.46 -3.07 -8.78
C VAL A 17 14.74 -2.88 -9.57
N ASN A 18 15.81 -3.54 -9.15
CA ASN A 18 17.05 -3.63 -9.90
C ASN A 18 17.11 -4.98 -10.62
N SER A 19 16.94 -4.96 -11.93
CA SER A 19 17.11 -6.14 -12.78
C SER A 19 18.21 -5.93 -13.80
N TYR A 20 19.02 -6.96 -14.02
CA TYR A 20 19.99 -6.97 -15.12
C TYR A 20 19.27 -6.90 -16.48
N THR A 21 18.08 -7.49 -16.60
CA THR A 21 17.30 -7.59 -17.85
C THR A 21 16.43 -6.37 -18.14
N PHE A 22 16.02 -5.60 -17.14
CA PHE A 22 15.09 -4.47 -17.30
C PHE A 22 15.67 -3.14 -16.81
N GLY A 23 16.91 -3.14 -16.32
CA GLY A 23 17.51 -1.99 -15.68
C GLY A 23 16.88 -1.69 -14.31
N LYS A 24 16.99 -0.42 -13.90
CA LYS A 24 16.48 0.05 -12.60
C LYS A 24 15.09 0.66 -12.79
N ILE A 25 14.07 0.02 -12.23
CA ILE A 25 12.69 0.51 -12.20
C ILE A 25 12.39 1.02 -10.80
N LYS A 26 11.73 2.16 -10.70
CA LYS A 26 11.23 2.73 -9.45
C LYS A 26 9.73 2.93 -9.58
N VAL A 27 8.98 2.40 -8.63
CA VAL A 27 7.54 2.58 -8.51
C VAL A 27 7.28 3.37 -7.24
N VAL A 28 6.56 4.48 -7.36
CA VAL A 28 6.14 5.28 -6.22
C VAL A 28 4.62 5.22 -6.11
N GLN A 29 4.14 4.73 -4.97
CA GLN A 29 2.73 4.67 -4.65
C GLN A 29 2.40 5.76 -3.65
N TYR A 30 1.38 6.55 -3.95
CA TYR A 30 0.82 7.59 -3.10
C TYR A 30 -0.58 7.20 -2.66
N ILE A 31 -0.87 7.30 -1.37
CA ILE A 31 -2.18 6.98 -0.78
C ILE A 31 -2.73 8.24 -0.11
N THR A 32 -3.77 8.84 -0.67
CA THR A 32 -4.40 10.04 -0.11
C THR A 32 -5.77 9.70 0.47
N PRO A 33 -6.01 9.93 1.78
CA PRO A 33 -7.35 9.81 2.33
C PRO A 33 -8.21 10.96 1.79
N ILE A 34 -9.29 10.63 1.09
CA ILE A 34 -10.23 11.63 0.55
C ILE A 34 -11.36 11.86 1.55
N GLU A 35 -11.92 10.77 2.07
CA GLU A 35 -12.97 10.74 3.08
C GLU A 35 -12.77 9.53 4.00
N PRO A 36 -13.48 9.42 5.15
CA PRO A 36 -13.47 8.20 5.94
C PRO A 36 -13.79 6.98 5.07
N LEU A 37 -12.91 5.96 5.11
CA LEU A 37 -13.02 4.73 4.32
C LEU A 37 -12.91 4.91 2.78
N LEU A 38 -12.56 6.10 2.29
CA LEU A 38 -12.30 6.35 0.87
C LEU A 38 -10.88 6.88 0.67
N GLN A 39 -10.12 6.18 -0.16
CA GLN A 39 -8.73 6.49 -0.45
C GLN A 39 -8.51 6.61 -1.95
N LYS A 40 -7.70 7.58 -2.36
CA LYS A 40 -7.15 7.66 -3.71
C LYS A 40 -5.74 7.08 -3.70
N VAL A 41 -5.49 6.10 -4.57
CA VAL A 41 -4.15 5.53 -4.75
C VAL A 41 -3.64 5.86 -6.14
N VAL A 42 -2.40 6.32 -6.22
CA VAL A 42 -1.71 6.66 -7.47
C VAL A 42 -0.38 5.93 -7.51
N HIS A 43 -0.13 5.20 -8.59
CA HIS A 43 1.16 4.57 -8.84
C HIS A 43 1.88 5.28 -10.00
N GLU A 44 3.10 5.73 -9.73
CA GLU A 44 3.98 6.33 -10.72
C GLU A 44 5.16 5.41 -10.99
N PHE A 45 5.41 5.15 -12.27
CA PHE A 45 6.45 4.23 -12.72
C PHE A 45 7.56 4.99 -13.45
N TYR A 46 8.79 4.81 -12.97
CA TYR A 46 10.00 5.40 -13.49
C TYR A 46 10.95 4.28 -13.94
N GLY A 47 11.57 4.42 -15.11
CA GLY A 47 12.51 3.43 -15.61
C GLY A 47 13.24 3.89 -16.88
N PRO A 48 14.19 3.09 -17.39
CA PRO A 48 14.92 3.41 -18.61
C PRO A 48 14.01 3.59 -19.82
N ARG A 49 14.31 4.55 -20.69
CA ARG A 49 13.45 4.86 -21.85
C ARG A 49 13.27 3.69 -22.82
N TRP A 50 14.26 2.80 -22.93
CA TRP A 50 14.20 1.64 -23.84
C TRP A 50 13.20 0.56 -23.39
N ILE A 51 12.85 0.48 -22.11
CA ILE A 51 11.79 -0.42 -21.62
C ILE A 51 10.40 0.20 -21.65
N ALA A 52 10.23 1.44 -22.14
CA ALA A 52 8.94 2.15 -22.07
C ALA A 52 7.74 1.36 -22.64
N PRO A 53 7.85 0.59 -23.75
CA PRO A 53 6.74 -0.25 -24.20
C PRO A 53 6.38 -1.35 -23.18
N LEU A 54 7.38 -1.98 -22.58
CA LEU A 54 7.19 -3.02 -21.55
C LEU A 54 6.65 -2.43 -20.24
N MET A 55 7.02 -1.19 -19.89
CA MET A 55 6.48 -0.50 -18.73
C MET A 55 4.97 -0.35 -18.77
N LYS A 56 4.37 -0.16 -19.96
CA LYS A 56 2.91 -0.12 -20.10
C LYS A 56 2.26 -1.45 -19.72
N ILE A 57 2.91 -2.57 -20.05
CA ILE A 57 2.45 -3.91 -19.68
C ILE A 57 2.56 -4.09 -18.16
N PHE A 58 3.64 -3.61 -17.53
CA PHE A 58 3.79 -3.66 -16.08
C PHE A 58 2.75 -2.80 -15.36
N ILE A 59 2.48 -1.59 -15.84
CA ILE A 59 1.42 -0.72 -15.28
C ILE A 59 0.06 -1.42 -15.37
N TYR A 60 -0.25 -2.03 -16.52
CA TYR A 60 -1.50 -2.78 -16.68
C TYR A 60 -1.58 -3.98 -15.73
N GLY A 61 -0.51 -4.76 -15.64
CA GLY A 61 -0.42 -5.89 -14.71
C GLY A 61 -0.61 -5.48 -13.25
N GLU A 62 0.08 -4.42 -12.82
CA GLU A 62 -0.08 -3.85 -11.48
C GLU A 62 -1.52 -3.40 -11.24
N SER A 63 -2.15 -2.74 -12.22
CA SER A 63 -3.54 -2.27 -12.10
C SER A 63 -4.50 -3.44 -11.84
N LEU A 64 -4.34 -4.55 -12.57
CA LEU A 64 -5.13 -5.76 -12.37
C LEU A 64 -4.87 -6.42 -11.01
N MET A 65 -3.62 -6.48 -10.56
CA MET A 65 -3.28 -7.03 -9.24
C MET A 65 -3.86 -6.17 -8.12
N PHE A 66 -3.73 -4.84 -8.25
CA PHE A 66 -4.23 -3.88 -7.28
C PHE A 66 -5.76 -3.89 -7.19
N GLU A 67 -6.47 -4.05 -8.31
CA GLU A 67 -7.93 -4.20 -8.33
C GLU A 67 -8.39 -5.43 -7.52
N ARG A 68 -7.65 -6.54 -7.57
CA ARG A 68 -7.97 -7.73 -6.79
C ARG A 68 -7.81 -7.47 -5.29
N ASP A 69 -6.78 -6.73 -4.90
CA ASP A 69 -6.59 -6.31 -3.51
C ASP A 69 -7.69 -5.36 -3.05
N ILE A 70 -8.11 -4.40 -3.90
CA ILE A 70 -9.24 -3.51 -3.63
C ILE A 70 -10.51 -4.31 -3.33
N SER A 71 -10.78 -5.36 -4.11
CA SER A 71 -11.96 -6.22 -3.88
C SER A 71 -11.94 -6.83 -2.48
N ILE A 72 -10.79 -7.24 -1.97
CA ILE A 72 -10.67 -7.77 -0.60
C ILE A 72 -10.76 -6.64 0.44
N TRP A 73 -10.15 -5.48 0.19
CA TRP A 73 -10.16 -4.35 1.12
C TRP A 73 -11.55 -3.75 1.31
N ASN A 74 -12.38 -3.73 0.27
CA ASN A 74 -13.76 -3.24 0.34
C ASN A 74 -14.69 -4.17 1.14
N HIS A 75 -14.34 -5.46 1.28
CA HIS A 75 -15.20 -6.47 1.90
C HIS A 75 -14.58 -7.09 3.17
N LYS A 76 -13.65 -6.40 3.82
CA LYS A 76 -13.03 -6.84 5.09
C LYS A 76 -13.32 -5.87 6.23
N VAL A 77 -13.29 -6.40 7.46
CA VAL A 77 -13.41 -5.61 8.69
C VAL A 77 -12.02 -5.36 9.30
N PHE A 78 -11.83 -4.18 9.88
CA PHE A 78 -10.63 -3.89 10.67
C PHE A 78 -10.73 -4.51 12.07
N HIS A 79 -9.94 -5.55 12.33
CA HIS A 79 -9.77 -6.07 13.70
C HIS A 79 -8.58 -5.41 14.39
N ARG A 80 -8.81 -4.77 15.54
CA ARG A 80 -7.75 -4.14 16.35
C ARG A 80 -6.73 -5.16 16.86
N ASN A 81 -7.21 -6.31 17.35
CA ASN A 81 -6.41 -7.42 17.87
C ASN A 81 -6.69 -8.70 17.06
N PRO A 82 -6.12 -8.85 15.85
CA PRO A 82 -6.30 -10.06 15.05
C PRO A 82 -5.58 -11.25 15.69
N ILE A 83 -6.09 -12.47 15.46
CA ILE A 83 -5.37 -13.71 15.77
C ILE A 83 -4.28 -13.88 14.71
N LEU A 84 -3.01 -13.90 15.13
CA LEU A 84 -1.85 -13.95 14.23
C LEU A 84 -1.12 -15.27 14.39
N ALA A 85 -0.74 -15.87 13.26
CA ALA A 85 0.23 -16.95 13.24
C ALA A 85 1.63 -16.40 13.54
N LYS A 86 2.61 -17.28 13.78
CA LYS A 86 3.99 -16.87 14.08
C LYS A 86 4.62 -16.09 12.92
N GLU A 87 4.24 -16.46 11.70
CA GLU A 87 4.67 -15.89 10.43
C GLU A 87 4.15 -14.45 10.23
N ASP A 88 3.03 -14.10 10.86
CA ASP A 88 2.38 -12.79 10.73
C ASP A 88 2.80 -11.77 11.81
N ALA A 89 3.80 -12.09 12.63
CA ALA A 89 4.23 -11.25 13.75
C ALA A 89 4.66 -9.82 13.32
N SER A 90 5.03 -9.63 12.05
CA SER A 90 5.36 -8.33 11.46
C SER A 90 4.17 -7.36 11.44
N ILE A 91 2.93 -7.85 11.35
CA ILE A 91 1.71 -7.02 11.32
C ILE A 91 1.59 -6.17 12.58
N LYS A 92 1.85 -6.76 13.75
CA LYS A 92 1.80 -6.03 15.03
C LYS A 92 2.86 -4.94 15.09
N LYS A 93 4.10 -5.25 14.65
CA LYS A 93 5.20 -4.28 14.61
C LYS A 93 4.89 -3.12 13.66
N PHE A 94 4.35 -3.43 12.48
CA PHE A 94 3.93 -2.42 11.51
C PHE A 94 2.86 -1.48 12.07
N ARG A 95 1.82 -2.03 12.73
CA ARG A 95 0.76 -1.21 13.33
C ARG A 95 1.27 -0.28 14.44
N LEU A 96 2.19 -0.76 15.27
CA LEU A 96 2.82 0.06 16.32
C LEU A 96 3.67 1.20 15.72
N TRP A 97 4.41 0.91 14.65
CA TRP A 97 5.14 1.94 13.93
C TRP A 97 4.18 2.94 13.25
N PHE A 98 3.10 2.47 12.64
CA PHE A 98 2.14 3.31 11.92
C PHE A 98 1.31 4.21 12.86
N SER A 99 1.10 3.81 14.12
CA SER A 99 0.33 4.63 15.08
C SER A 99 0.99 5.97 15.40
N GLN A 100 2.28 6.16 15.10
CA GLN A 100 2.96 7.44 15.31
C GLN A 100 2.37 8.60 14.49
N PHE A 101 1.67 8.29 13.40
CA PHE A 101 1.07 9.30 12.51
C PHE A 101 -0.33 9.75 12.95
N TYR A 102 -0.83 9.19 14.05
CA TYR A 102 -2.16 9.47 14.59
C TYR A 102 -2.04 10.03 16.00
N SER A 103 -2.91 10.97 16.32
CA SER A 103 -3.01 11.61 17.64
C SER A 103 -4.37 11.30 18.27
N SER A 104 -4.57 11.75 19.51
CA SER A 104 -5.87 11.66 20.20
C SER A 104 -7.02 12.33 19.46
N ASN A 105 -6.72 13.30 18.59
CA ASN A 105 -7.73 14.04 17.82
C ASN A 105 -8.05 13.38 16.47
N SER A 106 -7.43 12.24 16.16
CA SER A 106 -7.67 11.51 14.91
C SER A 106 -8.98 10.74 14.97
N LYS A 107 -9.74 10.76 13.88
CA LYS A 107 -11.01 10.01 13.78
C LYS A 107 -10.78 8.51 13.93
N LEU A 108 -11.59 7.87 14.75
CA LEU A 108 -11.54 6.43 14.99
C LEU A 108 -12.32 5.67 13.92
N TYR A 109 -11.94 4.41 13.71
CA TYR A 109 -12.63 3.51 12.77
C TYR A 109 -14.12 3.32 13.12
N SER A 110 -14.46 3.28 14.42
CA SER A 110 -15.85 3.17 14.89
C SER A 110 -16.70 4.39 14.50
N GLU A 111 -16.11 5.58 14.52
CA GLU A 111 -16.77 6.82 14.12
C GLU A 111 -17.02 6.86 12.60
N ALA A 112 -16.12 6.28 11.82
CA ALA A 112 -16.22 6.24 10.35
C ALA A 112 -17.25 5.22 9.83
N THR A 113 -17.51 4.16 10.59
CA THR A 113 -18.34 3.04 10.13
C THR A 113 -19.81 3.14 10.55
N ASN A 114 -20.19 4.05 11.47
CA ASN A 114 -21.50 4.07 12.13
C ASN A 114 -21.91 2.71 12.73
N ILE A 115 -20.94 1.80 12.93
CA ILE A 115 -21.18 0.51 13.57
C ILE A 115 -20.97 0.75 15.06
N GLY A 116 -22.06 1.03 15.76
CA GLY A 116 -22.10 0.99 17.21
C GLY A 116 -21.86 -0.44 17.66
N TRP A 117 -20.69 -0.68 18.25
CA TRP A 117 -20.46 -1.83 19.14
C TRP A 117 -20.55 -1.34 20.57
#